data_AF-A0A3Q0IQM6-F1
#
_entry.id   AF-A0A3Q0IQM6-F1
#
_cell.length_a   1.000
_cell.length_b   1.000
_cell.length_c   1.000
_cell.angle_alpha   90.00
_cell.angle_beta   90.00
_cell.angle_gamma   90.00
#
_symmetry.space_group_name_H-M   'P 1'
#
loop_
_entity.id
_entity.type
_entity.pdbx_description
1 polymer ?
#
loop_
_entity_poly.entity_id
_entity_poly.type
_entity_poly.pdbx_seq_one_letter_code
_entity_poly.pdbx_strand_id
1 'polypeptide(L)'
;MDSRIKISASVGKRKRSRGKRPRGNKRIREVCEEIDELLRVTSTEIQTIERRREIKKKVSKMSGKNREPLFVIPLSEFVFSFIFISLWFMNNVYFSIQYGINSLLDSSEGSKSNELIVNAIKLGVVGVSSYFLVKWLVKELDPTKKQKKELRDMAERKLKTLKINMDSFTDHEMSIASHLVDPADINVSWEHIAGLDGTIKDLKQTVIFPIKHKEMFAKSKLTKAPKVYIYLHDFFSYVESDFRDLNISCDNCIVHEGCDFPLSSVIINKENGSRTIIHSNRNLPELTAEDFHKLDLSKYCWIHFEGRRNTSAISAMMRRVVHYNEEERSENQPRVRLSVELEKANRTQLLDLIPLCDVSFVGKDFATSQAYSTMSDTIRLLKPSLSPG
;
A
#
# COMPACT_ATOMS: atom_id res chain seq x y z
N MET A 1 24.06 -44.77 -12.89
CA MET A 1 24.78 -43.55 -13.30
C MET A 1 24.11 -42.38 -12.62
N ASP A 2 24.55 -42.09 -11.40
CA ASP A 2 24.05 -41.04 -10.52
C ASP A 2 25.07 -39.89 -10.59
N SER A 3 24.70 -38.75 -11.19
CA SER A 3 25.57 -37.56 -11.28
C SER A 3 24.91 -36.39 -10.57
N ARG A 4 24.93 -36.46 -9.24
CA ARG A 4 24.61 -35.32 -8.37
C ARG A 4 25.69 -34.25 -8.50
N ILE A 5 25.33 -33.12 -9.10
CA ILE A 5 26.13 -31.90 -9.12
C ILE A 5 26.14 -31.32 -7.69
N LYS A 6 27.29 -31.41 -7.01
CA LYS A 6 27.59 -30.69 -5.76
C LYS A 6 28.11 -29.29 -6.11
N ILE A 7 27.37 -28.25 -5.73
CA ILE A 7 27.88 -26.88 -5.74
C ILE A 7 28.53 -26.61 -4.37
N SER A 8 29.86 -26.50 -4.36
CA SER A 8 30.66 -26.05 -3.22
C SER A 8 31.06 -24.59 -3.43
N ALA A 9 30.66 -23.71 -2.52
CA ALA A 9 31.09 -22.32 -2.51
C ALA A 9 32.44 -22.21 -1.79
N SER A 10 33.53 -22.03 -2.53
CA SER A 10 34.84 -21.68 -1.96
C SER A 10 35.08 -20.17 -2.10
N VAL A 11 35.26 -19.48 -0.97
CA VAL A 11 35.65 -18.07 -0.93
C VAL A 11 37.17 -18.00 -1.02
N GLY A 12 37.69 -17.84 -2.24
CA GLY A 12 39.11 -17.64 -2.49
C GLY A 12 39.55 -16.19 -2.25
N LYS A 13 40.30 -15.93 -1.16
CA LYS A 13 41.03 -14.68 -0.95
C LYS A 13 42.14 -14.52 -2.01
N ARG A 14 41.96 -13.61 -2.99
CA ARG A 14 43.04 -13.24 -3.93
C ARG A 14 43.98 -12.19 -3.32
N LYS A 15 45.27 -12.54 -3.22
CA LYS A 15 46.39 -11.63 -2.93
C LYS A 15 46.57 -10.63 -4.08
N ARG A 16 46.74 -9.34 -3.76
CA ARG A 16 47.11 -8.28 -4.71
C ARG A 16 48.57 -8.46 -5.16
N SER A 17 48.81 -8.72 -6.44
CA SER A 17 50.13 -8.56 -7.07
C SER A 17 50.25 -7.14 -7.67
N ARG A 18 51.39 -6.49 -7.42
CA ARG A 18 51.75 -5.18 -8.01
C ARG A 18 52.21 -5.40 -9.45
N GLY A 19 51.38 -5.03 -10.43
CA GLY A 19 51.73 -4.97 -11.86
C GLY A 19 51.88 -3.53 -12.35
N LYS A 20 52.89 -3.29 -13.21
CA LYS A 20 53.31 -1.98 -13.73
C LYS A 20 52.21 -1.27 -14.55
N ARG A 21 52.13 0.07 -14.42
CA ARG A 21 51.16 0.95 -15.12
C ARG A 21 51.46 1.05 -16.63
N PRO A 22 50.46 0.90 -17.53
CA PRO A 22 50.60 1.27 -18.93
C PRO A 22 50.56 2.80 -19.09
N ARG A 23 51.39 3.34 -19.98
CA ARG A 23 51.27 4.74 -20.46
C ARG A 23 50.18 4.80 -21.53
N GLY A 24 49.19 5.66 -21.33
CA GLY A 24 48.27 6.07 -22.39
C GLY A 24 46.80 6.09 -21.98
N ASN A 25 46.28 7.29 -21.74
CA ASN A 25 45.04 7.89 -22.25
C ASN A 25 44.47 8.85 -21.18
N LYS A 26 44.62 10.16 -21.40
CA LYS A 26 44.33 11.22 -20.41
C LYS A 26 42.88 11.13 -19.87
N ARG A 27 41.94 10.76 -20.74
CA ARG A 27 40.51 10.53 -20.43
C ARG A 27 40.26 9.38 -19.45
N ILE A 28 41.02 8.28 -19.54
CA ILE A 28 40.84 7.14 -18.62
C ILE A 28 41.32 7.50 -17.22
N ARG A 29 42.35 8.37 -17.15
CA ARG A 29 42.90 8.85 -15.89
C ARG A 29 41.93 9.78 -15.16
N GLU A 30 41.27 10.68 -15.90
CA GLU A 30 40.23 11.58 -15.39
C GLU A 30 39.01 10.80 -14.87
N VAL A 31 38.54 9.79 -15.61
CA VAL A 31 37.42 8.93 -15.17
C VAL A 31 37.78 8.09 -13.93
N CYS A 32 39.00 7.56 -13.86
CA CYS A 32 39.44 6.84 -12.66
C CYS A 32 39.56 7.75 -11.43
N GLU A 33 39.98 9.01 -11.62
CA GLU A 33 40.05 10.00 -10.54
C GLU A 33 38.64 10.41 -10.06
N GLU A 34 37.66 10.58 -10.96
CA GLU A 34 36.25 10.82 -10.59
C GLU A 34 35.63 9.63 -9.83
N ILE A 35 35.93 8.39 -10.25
CA ILE A 35 35.45 7.19 -9.55
C ILE A 35 36.08 7.07 -8.16
N ASP A 36 37.37 7.36 -8.01
CA ASP A 36 38.03 7.34 -6.70
C ASP A 36 37.51 8.47 -5.77
N GLU A 37 37.18 9.64 -6.33
CA GLU A 37 36.54 10.74 -5.58
C GLU A 37 35.13 10.35 -5.11
N LEU A 38 34.30 9.76 -5.99
CA LEU A 38 32.96 9.26 -5.65
C LEU A 38 33.03 8.13 -4.60
N LEU A 39 34.01 7.23 -4.70
CA LEU A 39 34.23 6.18 -3.71
C LEU A 39 34.70 6.76 -2.36
N ARG A 40 35.49 7.84 -2.36
CA ARG A 40 35.85 8.58 -1.13
C ARG A 40 34.63 9.24 -0.50
N VAL A 41 33.82 9.96 -1.28
CA VAL A 41 32.64 10.66 -0.76
C VAL A 41 31.65 9.68 -0.16
N THR A 42 31.34 8.58 -0.86
CA THR A 42 30.44 7.53 -0.37
C THR A 42 30.98 6.83 0.89
N SER A 43 32.29 6.55 0.96
CA SER A 43 32.95 6.04 2.17
C SER A 43 32.78 6.98 3.37
N THR A 44 32.86 8.29 3.14
CA THR A 44 32.79 9.30 4.22
C THR A 44 31.35 9.48 4.71
N GLU A 45 30.37 9.38 3.82
CA GLU A 45 28.95 9.36 4.16
C GLU A 45 28.55 8.10 4.94
N ILE A 46 29.05 6.93 4.54
CA ILE A 46 28.81 5.66 5.26
C ILE A 46 29.36 5.74 6.69
N GLN A 47 30.58 6.24 6.87
CA GLN A 47 31.16 6.45 8.22
C GLN A 47 30.36 7.45 9.04
N THR A 48 29.80 8.50 8.42
CA THR A 48 28.95 9.49 9.09
C THR A 48 27.61 8.89 9.51
N ILE A 49 27.01 8.02 8.69
CA ILE A 49 25.77 7.30 9.00
C ILE A 49 25.99 6.30 10.15
N GLU A 50 27.08 5.55 10.15
CA GLU A 50 27.43 4.63 11.23
C GLU A 50 27.65 5.37 12.55
N ARG A 51 28.36 6.51 12.52
CA ARG A 51 28.57 7.37 13.69
C ARG A 51 27.26 7.95 14.23
N ARG A 52 26.31 8.32 13.35
CA ARG A 52 24.95 8.74 13.75
C ARG A 52 24.14 7.59 14.37
N ARG A 53 24.31 6.34 13.89
CA ARG A 53 23.69 5.15 14.50
C ARG A 53 24.25 4.85 15.88
N GLU A 54 25.56 4.98 16.08
CA GLU A 54 26.18 4.84 17.41
C GLU A 54 25.74 5.94 18.38
N ILE A 55 25.65 7.19 17.90
CA ILE A 55 25.15 8.31 18.71
C ILE A 55 23.68 8.06 19.08
N LYS A 56 22.82 7.62 18.14
CA LYS A 56 21.42 7.24 18.45
C LYS A 56 21.34 6.11 19.48
N LYS A 57 22.20 5.08 19.41
CA LYS A 57 22.29 4.01 20.41
C LYS A 57 22.75 4.52 21.78
N LYS A 58 23.72 5.44 21.82
CA LYS A 58 24.18 6.08 23.07
C LYS A 58 23.11 6.99 23.67
N VAL A 59 22.40 7.78 22.85
CA VAL A 59 21.28 8.63 23.27
C VAL A 59 20.10 7.80 23.77
N SER A 60 19.79 6.67 23.12
CA SER A 60 18.79 5.69 23.59
C SER A 60 19.17 5.06 24.94
N LYS A 61 20.44 4.75 25.17
CA LYS A 61 20.94 4.26 26.48
C LYS A 61 20.93 5.35 27.56
N MET A 62 21.16 6.61 27.20
CA MET A 62 21.12 7.74 28.14
C MET A 62 19.69 8.16 28.49
N SER A 63 18.72 7.96 27.60
CA SER A 63 17.30 8.27 27.84
C SER A 63 16.57 7.22 28.70
N GLY A 64 17.25 6.16 29.15
CA GLY A 64 16.69 5.04 29.92
C GLY A 64 16.79 5.16 31.44
N LYS A 65 17.12 6.33 32.01
CA LYS A 65 17.05 6.58 33.46
C LYS A 65 16.24 7.85 33.74
N ASN A 66 15.28 7.73 34.65
CA ASN A 66 14.34 8.75 35.13
C ASN A 66 13.13 9.05 34.25
N ARG A 67 12.11 8.18 34.31
CA ARG A 67 10.72 8.60 34.55
C ARG A 67 10.02 7.51 35.37
N GLU A 68 9.70 7.80 36.62
CA GLU A 68 8.77 6.97 37.39
C GLU A 68 7.38 7.03 36.73
N PRO A 69 6.64 5.92 36.62
CA PRO A 69 5.27 5.97 36.16
C PRO A 69 4.37 6.45 37.30
N LEU A 70 3.75 7.61 37.08
CA LEU A 70 2.56 8.05 37.79
C LEU A 70 1.50 6.94 37.69
N PHE A 71 0.98 6.54 38.84
CA PHE A 71 -0.07 5.55 39.09
C PHE A 71 -1.10 5.44 37.94
N VAL A 72 -0.98 4.40 37.11
CA VAL A 72 -2.05 3.94 36.22
C VAL A 72 -2.59 2.65 36.83
N ILE A 73 -3.78 2.73 37.42
CA ILE A 73 -4.53 1.54 37.84
C ILE A 73 -4.76 0.70 36.58
N PRO A 74 -4.32 -0.57 36.52
CA PRO A 74 -4.27 -1.30 35.28
C PRO A 74 -5.70 -1.70 34.88
N LEU A 75 -6.17 -1.17 33.73
CA LEU A 75 -7.42 -1.56 33.08
C LEU A 75 -7.55 -3.08 32.90
N SER A 76 -6.44 -3.82 32.92
CA SER A 76 -6.44 -5.28 32.79
C SER A 76 -7.20 -5.96 33.92
N GLU A 77 -7.11 -5.51 35.18
CA GLU A 77 -7.82 -6.20 36.28
C GLU A 77 -9.34 -5.99 36.21
N PHE A 78 -9.78 -4.79 35.80
CA PHE A 78 -11.20 -4.53 35.55
C PHE A 78 -11.72 -5.31 34.35
N VAL A 79 -10.96 -5.39 33.26
CA VAL A 79 -11.35 -6.14 32.06
C VAL A 79 -11.37 -7.64 32.34
N PHE A 80 -10.40 -8.19 33.10
CA PHE A 80 -10.40 -9.59 33.50
C PHE A 80 -11.55 -9.92 34.46
N SER A 81 -11.81 -9.06 35.46
CA SER A 81 -12.96 -9.23 36.36
C SER A 81 -14.28 -9.13 35.61
N PHE A 82 -14.42 -8.20 34.67
CA PHE A 82 -15.62 -8.03 33.85
C PHE A 82 -15.84 -9.19 32.86
N ILE A 83 -14.77 -9.71 32.24
CA ILE A 83 -14.83 -10.92 31.40
C ILE A 83 -15.18 -12.14 32.26
N PHE A 84 -14.63 -12.27 33.47
CA PHE A 84 -14.98 -13.36 34.39
C PHE A 84 -16.43 -13.27 34.86
N ILE A 85 -16.92 -12.08 35.21
CA ILE A 85 -18.33 -11.85 35.57
C ILE A 85 -19.22 -12.12 34.37
N SER A 86 -18.83 -11.70 33.17
CA SER A 86 -19.58 -11.95 31.93
C SER A 86 -19.59 -13.44 31.57
N LEU A 87 -18.47 -14.14 31.69
CA LEU A 87 -18.38 -15.59 31.47
C LEU A 87 -19.15 -16.36 32.55
N TRP A 88 -19.05 -15.96 33.81
CA TRP A 88 -19.81 -16.53 34.91
C TRP A 88 -21.31 -16.32 34.71
N PHE A 89 -21.73 -15.12 34.30
CA PHE A 89 -23.12 -14.80 34.01
C PHE A 89 -23.62 -15.53 32.75
N MET A 90 -22.83 -15.62 31.69
CA MET A 90 -23.14 -16.41 30.49
C MET A 90 -23.22 -17.90 30.82
N ASN A 91 -22.39 -18.41 31.73
CA ASN A 91 -22.43 -19.79 32.18
C ASN A 91 -23.64 -20.04 33.08
N ASN A 92 -24.04 -19.09 33.92
CA ASN A 92 -25.24 -19.17 34.76
C ASN A 92 -26.53 -19.08 33.93
N VAL A 93 -26.52 -18.23 32.90
CA VAL A 93 -27.59 -18.12 31.90
C VAL A 93 -27.63 -19.38 31.04
N TYR A 94 -26.50 -19.93 30.60
CA TYR A 94 -26.42 -21.21 29.88
C TYR A 94 -26.94 -22.36 30.74
N PHE A 95 -26.56 -22.42 32.02
CA PHE A 95 -27.08 -23.42 32.96
C PHE A 95 -28.58 -23.25 33.19
N SER A 96 -29.08 -22.00 33.31
CA SER A 96 -30.53 -21.73 33.43
C SER A 96 -31.31 -22.07 32.16
N ILE A 97 -30.71 -21.83 30.98
CA ILE A 97 -31.27 -22.21 29.68
C ILE A 97 -31.27 -23.74 29.53
N GLN A 98 -30.19 -24.43 29.91
CA GLN A 98 -30.12 -25.89 29.91
C GLN A 98 -31.07 -26.52 30.93
N TYR A 99 -31.20 -25.95 32.14
CA TYR A 99 -32.17 -26.40 33.14
C TYR A 99 -33.61 -26.15 32.67
N GLY A 100 -33.88 -25.02 32.02
CA GLY A 100 -35.18 -24.72 31.42
C GLY A 100 -35.52 -25.59 30.22
N ILE A 101 -34.53 -25.93 29.37
CA ILE A 101 -34.69 -26.88 28.25
C ILE A 101 -34.88 -28.31 28.77
N ASN A 102 -34.14 -28.71 29.81
CA ASN A 102 -34.30 -30.02 30.44
C ASN A 102 -35.62 -30.13 31.23
N SER A 103 -36.12 -29.06 31.87
CA SER A 103 -37.44 -29.06 32.51
C SER A 103 -38.59 -29.00 31.51
N LEU A 104 -38.37 -28.42 30.32
CA LEU A 104 -39.29 -28.47 29.18
C LEU A 104 -39.42 -29.87 28.58
N LEU A 105 -38.39 -30.71 28.71
CA LEU A 105 -38.41 -32.11 28.25
C LEU A 105 -39.04 -33.07 29.26
N ASP A 106 -39.18 -32.69 30.54
CA ASP A 106 -39.49 -33.64 31.63
C ASP A 106 -40.78 -33.37 32.41
N SER A 107 -41.69 -32.49 31.96
CA SER A 107 -42.97 -32.34 32.67
C SER A 107 -44.17 -31.94 31.80
N SER A 108 -45.10 -32.89 31.71
CA SER A 108 -46.49 -32.70 31.32
C SER A 108 -47.24 -31.87 32.37
N GLU A 109 -48.11 -30.98 31.86
CA GLU A 109 -49.27 -30.35 32.50
C GLU A 109 -49.05 -29.45 33.75
N GLY A 110 -49.35 -28.15 33.59
CA GLY A 110 -49.95 -27.40 34.70
C GLY A 110 -49.45 -26.00 35.09
N SER A 111 -48.56 -25.28 34.38
CA SER A 111 -48.34 -23.82 34.61
C SER A 111 -47.46 -23.15 33.53
N LYS A 112 -47.83 -23.27 32.25
CA LYS A 112 -46.90 -22.95 31.13
C LYS A 112 -46.82 -21.47 30.71
N SER A 113 -47.86 -20.66 30.94
CA SER A 113 -47.93 -19.31 30.33
C SER A 113 -47.12 -18.25 31.07
N ASN A 114 -47.09 -18.27 32.40
CA ASN A 114 -46.42 -17.23 33.19
C ASN A 114 -44.90 -17.36 33.14
N GLU A 115 -44.36 -18.58 33.10
CA GLU A 115 -42.91 -18.80 33.01
C GLU A 115 -42.33 -18.43 31.63
N LEU A 116 -43.07 -18.71 30.54
CA LEU A 116 -42.66 -18.32 29.19
C LEU A 116 -42.61 -16.80 29.01
N ILE A 117 -43.59 -16.09 29.57
CA ILE A 117 -43.63 -14.61 29.53
C ILE A 117 -42.45 -14.03 30.33
N VAL A 118 -42.18 -14.57 31.53
CA VAL A 118 -41.06 -14.11 32.36
C VAL A 118 -39.71 -14.36 31.67
N ASN A 119 -39.54 -15.49 30.98
CA ASN A 119 -38.31 -15.79 30.25
C ASN A 119 -38.13 -14.92 28.99
N ALA A 120 -39.21 -14.59 28.28
CA ALA A 120 -39.17 -13.66 27.16
C ALA A 120 -38.79 -12.23 27.59
N ILE A 121 -39.32 -11.77 28.73
CA ILE A 121 -38.96 -10.46 29.31
C ILE A 121 -37.48 -10.44 29.70
N LYS A 122 -36.96 -11.50 30.34
CA LYS A 122 -35.55 -11.61 30.71
C LYS A 122 -34.63 -11.55 29.47
N LEU A 123 -34.97 -12.27 28.39
CA LEU A 123 -34.25 -12.22 27.12
C LEU A 123 -34.25 -10.82 26.49
N GLY A 124 -35.39 -10.13 26.52
CA GLY A 124 -35.50 -8.75 26.04
C GLY A 124 -34.61 -7.78 26.83
N VAL A 125 -34.62 -7.86 28.16
CA VAL A 125 -33.79 -7.00 29.03
C VAL A 125 -32.28 -7.25 28.81
N VAL A 126 -31.88 -8.51 28.61
CA VAL A 126 -30.49 -8.87 28.31
C VAL A 126 -30.07 -8.34 26.92
N GLY A 127 -30.93 -8.46 25.91
CA GLY A 127 -30.67 -7.93 24.57
C GLY A 127 -30.52 -6.40 24.54
N VAL A 128 -31.39 -5.69 25.27
CA VAL A 128 -31.30 -4.21 25.35
C VAL A 128 -30.06 -3.78 26.13
N SER A 129 -29.79 -4.39 27.28
CA SER A 129 -28.62 -4.03 28.10
C SER A 129 -27.30 -4.31 27.38
N SER A 130 -27.19 -5.44 26.66
CA SER A 130 -26.02 -5.76 25.83
C SER A 130 -25.82 -4.77 24.67
N TYR A 131 -26.87 -4.33 23.98
CA TYR A 131 -26.76 -3.29 22.94
C TYR A 131 -26.19 -1.98 23.49
N PHE A 132 -26.70 -1.48 24.62
CA PHE A 132 -26.21 -0.25 25.23
C PHE A 132 -24.77 -0.40 25.75
N LEU A 133 -24.41 -1.56 26.28
CA LEU A 133 -23.06 -1.86 26.75
C LEU A 133 -22.05 -1.85 25.59
N VAL A 134 -22.36 -2.51 24.48
CA VAL A 134 -21.50 -2.52 23.29
C VAL A 134 -21.38 -1.11 22.70
N LYS A 135 -22.47 -0.35 22.63
CA LYS A 135 -22.45 1.05 22.13
C LYS A 135 -21.61 1.97 23.02
N TRP A 136 -21.62 1.77 24.33
CA TRP A 136 -20.77 2.50 25.26
C TRP A 136 -19.29 2.10 25.11
N LEU A 137 -19.00 0.80 25.04
CA LEU A 137 -17.65 0.27 24.81
C LEU A 137 -17.03 0.79 23.52
N VAL A 138 -17.75 0.75 22.40
CA VAL A 138 -17.27 1.28 21.10
C VAL A 138 -16.98 2.78 21.18
N LYS A 139 -17.75 3.54 21.98
CA LYS A 139 -17.53 4.99 22.16
C LYS A 139 -16.36 5.33 23.09
N GLU A 140 -16.00 4.44 24.01
CA GLU A 140 -14.91 4.68 24.97
C GLU A 140 -13.59 4.07 24.52
N LEU A 141 -13.63 3.00 23.72
CA LEU A 141 -12.47 2.36 23.11
C LEU A 141 -11.99 3.05 21.82
N ASP A 142 -12.63 4.12 21.35
CA ASP A 142 -12.13 4.90 20.20
C ASP A 142 -10.84 5.63 20.60
N PRO A 143 -9.65 5.18 20.12
CA PRO A 143 -8.37 5.77 20.51
C PRO A 143 -8.21 7.21 19.99
N THR A 144 -9.09 7.67 19.09
CA THR A 144 -9.03 9.00 18.45
C THR A 144 -9.84 10.07 19.17
N LYS A 145 -10.69 9.71 20.15
CA LYS A 145 -11.61 10.65 20.84
C LYS A 145 -10.88 11.79 21.54
N LYS A 146 -9.78 11.48 22.23
CA LYS A 146 -8.95 12.49 22.91
C LYS A 146 -8.29 13.45 21.91
N GLN A 147 -7.71 12.90 20.84
CA GLN A 147 -7.05 13.69 19.79
C GLN A 147 -8.04 14.61 19.05
N LYS A 148 -9.23 14.09 18.70
CA LYS A 148 -10.30 14.88 18.06
C LYS A 148 -10.77 16.04 18.95
N LYS A 149 -10.85 15.82 20.27
CA LYS A 149 -11.21 16.87 21.23
C LYS A 149 -10.13 17.97 21.30
N GLU A 150 -8.86 17.59 21.42
CA GLU A 150 -7.75 18.54 21.44
C GLU A 150 -7.65 19.39 20.16
N LEU A 151 -7.86 18.78 18.99
CA LEU A 151 -7.90 19.48 17.69
C LEU A 151 -9.07 20.46 17.61
N ARG A 152 -10.25 20.08 18.11
CA ARG A 152 -11.41 20.99 18.22
C ARG A 152 -11.12 22.18 19.14
N ASP A 153 -10.58 21.92 20.33
CA ASP A 153 -10.25 22.97 21.30
C ASP A 153 -9.17 23.94 20.75
N MET A 154 -8.25 23.45 19.92
CA MET A 154 -7.28 24.30 19.20
C MET A 154 -7.92 25.11 18.07
N ALA A 155 -8.78 24.49 17.26
CA ALA A 155 -9.51 25.17 16.18
C ALA A 155 -10.41 26.28 16.73
N GLU A 156 -11.14 26.02 17.83
CA GLU A 156 -11.98 27.02 18.50
C GLU A 156 -11.20 28.22 19.00
N ARG A 157 -10.03 28.01 19.60
CA ARG A 157 -9.18 29.12 20.06
C ARG A 157 -8.74 29.98 18.88
N LYS A 158 -8.29 29.37 17.79
CA LYS A 158 -7.83 30.09 16.59
C LYS A 158 -8.96 30.84 15.88
N LEU A 159 -10.13 30.22 15.72
CA LEU A 159 -11.28 30.85 15.07
C LEU A 159 -11.89 31.98 15.92
N LYS A 160 -11.83 31.88 17.25
CA LYS A 160 -12.17 32.99 18.16
C LYS A 160 -11.23 34.19 18.00
N THR A 161 -9.92 33.95 17.89
CA THR A 161 -8.94 35.02 17.61
C THR A 161 -9.25 35.76 16.31
N LEU A 162 -9.71 35.01 15.29
CA LEU A 162 -10.05 35.54 13.97
C LEU A 162 -11.47 36.10 13.84
N LYS A 163 -12.28 36.09 14.91
CA LYS A 163 -13.69 36.57 14.94
C LYS A 163 -14.60 35.92 13.89
N ILE A 164 -14.37 34.64 13.56
CA ILE A 164 -15.20 33.89 12.61
C ILE A 164 -16.29 33.14 13.39
N ASN A 165 -17.56 33.26 12.94
CA ASN A 165 -18.67 32.56 13.60
C ASN A 165 -18.59 31.04 13.33
N MET A 166 -18.73 30.21 14.37
CA MET A 166 -18.38 28.78 14.36
C MET A 166 -19.59 27.85 14.19
N ASP A 167 -20.82 28.39 14.20
CA ASP A 167 -22.06 27.63 14.33
C ASP A 167 -22.37 26.68 13.17
N SER A 168 -21.65 26.77 12.04
CA SER A 168 -21.92 26.01 10.81
C SER A 168 -20.81 25.04 10.39
N PHE A 169 -19.73 24.90 11.16
CA PHE A 169 -18.57 24.11 10.72
C PHE A 169 -18.77 22.60 10.93
N THR A 170 -18.52 21.80 9.89
CA THR A 170 -18.49 20.34 9.96
C THR A 170 -17.23 19.84 10.68
N ASP A 171 -17.22 18.58 11.12
CA ASP A 171 -16.04 17.95 11.77
C ASP A 171 -14.78 17.99 10.90
N HIS A 172 -14.95 17.87 9.59
CA HIS A 172 -13.86 17.96 8.63
C HIS A 172 -13.32 19.39 8.53
N GLU A 173 -14.19 20.39 8.43
CA GLU A 173 -13.77 21.80 8.36
C GLU A 173 -13.14 22.26 9.68
N MET A 174 -13.63 21.75 10.81
CA MET A 174 -13.03 21.98 12.13
C MET A 174 -11.61 21.37 12.23
N SER A 175 -11.40 20.20 11.62
CA SER A 175 -10.08 19.61 11.50
C SER A 175 -9.14 20.47 10.65
N ILE A 176 -9.62 21.02 9.53
CA ILE A 176 -8.84 21.96 8.70
C ILE A 176 -8.51 23.23 9.50
N ALA A 177 -9.48 23.80 10.21
CA ALA A 177 -9.30 25.02 10.99
C ALA A 177 -8.22 24.87 12.08
N SER A 178 -8.04 23.68 12.66
CA SER A 178 -6.97 23.42 13.64
C SER A 178 -5.56 23.66 13.07
N HIS A 179 -5.39 23.49 11.76
CA HIS A 179 -4.12 23.66 11.05
C HIS A 179 -3.88 25.09 10.55
N LEU A 180 -4.84 26.00 10.75
CA LEU A 180 -4.69 27.39 10.34
C LEU A 180 -3.58 28.06 11.15
N VAL A 181 -2.72 28.85 10.48
CA VAL A 181 -1.59 29.54 11.12
C VAL A 181 -1.89 31.03 11.08
N ASP A 182 -2.00 31.66 12.26
CA ASP A 182 -2.10 33.11 12.38
C ASP A 182 -0.70 33.72 12.23
N PRO A 183 -0.47 34.66 11.29
CA PRO A 183 0.79 35.37 11.18
C PRO A 183 1.24 36.05 12.49
N ALA A 184 0.31 36.46 13.36
CA ALA A 184 0.63 37.09 14.65
C ALA A 184 1.25 36.11 15.67
N ASP A 185 0.98 34.82 15.53
CA ASP A 185 1.53 33.76 16.40
C ASP A 185 2.98 33.38 16.02
N ILE A 186 3.48 33.87 14.88
CA ILE A 186 4.83 33.57 14.40
C ILE A 186 5.84 34.52 15.07
N ASN A 187 6.42 34.08 16.18
CA ASN A 187 7.42 34.84 16.95
C ASN A 187 8.87 34.74 16.42
N VAL A 188 9.05 34.17 15.22
CA VAL A 188 10.37 33.98 14.61
C VAL A 188 10.56 34.87 13.38
N SER A 189 11.73 35.52 13.28
CA SER A 189 12.11 36.34 12.13
C SER A 189 13.24 35.68 11.34
N TRP A 190 13.52 36.22 10.14
CA TRP A 190 14.65 35.76 9.31
C TRP A 190 16.01 35.93 9.99
N GLU A 191 16.12 36.83 10.97
CA GLU A 191 17.34 37.09 11.74
C GLU A 191 17.65 35.96 12.72
N HIS A 192 16.66 35.16 13.09
CA HIS A 192 16.84 33.98 13.94
C HIS A 192 17.42 32.78 13.18
N ILE A 193 17.67 32.90 11.86
CA ILE A 193 18.19 31.82 11.02
C ILE A 193 19.63 32.16 10.57
N ALA A 194 20.63 31.58 11.24
CA ALA A 194 22.04 31.81 10.91
C ALA A 194 22.60 30.80 9.88
N GLY A 195 23.47 31.27 8.98
CA GLY A 195 24.26 30.42 8.08
C GLY A 195 23.54 29.94 6.81
N LEU A 196 22.32 30.43 6.56
CA LEU A 196 21.52 30.13 5.37
C LEU A 196 21.21 31.38 4.54
N ASP A 197 22.04 32.41 4.61
CA ASP A 197 21.79 33.72 3.99
C ASP A 197 21.55 33.62 2.47
N GLY A 198 22.26 32.73 1.78
CA GLY A 198 22.06 32.43 0.36
C GLY A 198 20.65 31.90 0.09
N THR A 199 20.24 30.86 0.79
CA THR A 199 18.89 30.27 0.66
C THR A 199 17.78 31.23 1.08
N ILE A 200 18.01 32.02 2.14
CA ILE A 200 17.06 33.05 2.61
C ILE A 200 16.89 34.12 1.52
N LYS A 201 18.00 34.57 0.90
CA LYS A 201 17.97 35.53 -0.20
C LYS A 201 17.22 34.96 -1.40
N ASP A 202 17.52 33.71 -1.78
CA ASP A 202 16.86 33.05 -2.90
C ASP A 202 15.36 32.90 -2.64
N LEU A 203 14.94 32.44 -1.46
CA LEU A 203 13.52 32.35 -1.08
C LEU A 203 12.83 33.71 -1.07
N LYS A 204 13.50 34.74 -0.54
CA LYS A 204 12.97 36.12 -0.56
C LYS A 204 12.75 36.61 -1.98
N GLN A 205 13.68 36.37 -2.90
CA GLN A 205 13.62 36.88 -4.27
C GLN A 205 12.72 36.05 -5.19
N THR A 206 12.72 34.72 -5.04
CA THR A 206 12.03 33.81 -5.96
C THR A 206 10.59 33.50 -5.54
N VAL A 207 10.30 33.49 -4.24
CA VAL A 207 8.99 33.09 -3.71
C VAL A 207 8.27 34.28 -3.06
N ILE A 208 8.91 34.92 -2.07
CA ILE A 208 8.22 35.94 -1.25
C ILE A 208 7.94 37.22 -2.04
N PHE A 209 8.95 37.72 -2.77
CA PHE A 209 8.85 38.98 -3.51
C PHE A 209 7.77 38.94 -4.61
N PRO A 210 7.67 37.87 -5.44
CA PRO A 210 6.58 37.76 -6.42
C PRO A 210 5.19 37.64 -5.81
N ILE A 211 5.06 37.06 -4.61
CA ILE A 211 3.77 36.93 -3.91
C ILE A 211 3.32 38.25 -3.28
N LYS A 212 4.26 39.05 -2.75
CA LYS A 212 3.95 40.36 -2.14
C LYS A 212 3.66 41.44 -3.18
N HIS A 213 4.30 41.36 -4.34
CA HIS A 213 4.20 42.36 -5.42
C HIS A 213 3.61 41.77 -6.70
N LYS A 214 2.43 41.16 -6.59
CA LYS A 214 1.80 40.43 -7.71
C LYS A 214 1.63 41.29 -8.95
N GLU A 215 1.40 42.59 -8.78
CA GLU A 215 1.28 43.60 -9.84
C GLU A 215 2.54 43.70 -10.71
N MET A 216 3.73 43.65 -10.11
CA MET A 216 5.00 43.70 -10.84
C MET A 216 5.26 42.42 -11.64
N PHE A 217 4.66 41.30 -11.22
CA PHE A 217 4.80 39.99 -11.85
C PHE A 217 3.54 39.54 -12.59
N ALA A 218 2.58 40.43 -12.85
CA ALA A 218 1.30 40.09 -13.50
C ALA A 218 1.47 39.49 -14.90
N LYS A 219 2.53 39.87 -15.62
CA LYS A 219 2.90 39.30 -16.93
C LYS A 219 3.74 38.03 -16.83
N SER A 220 4.26 37.70 -15.64
CA SER A 220 5.13 36.54 -15.42
C SER A 220 4.34 35.25 -15.24
N LYS A 221 4.97 34.11 -15.56
CA LYS A 221 4.44 32.77 -15.30
C LYS A 221 4.60 32.33 -13.83
N LEU A 222 5.40 33.06 -13.04
CA LEU A 222 5.78 32.71 -11.66
C LEU A 222 4.62 32.70 -10.65
N THR A 223 3.64 33.59 -10.81
CA THR A 223 2.49 33.72 -9.90
C THR A 223 1.26 32.95 -10.37
N LYS A 224 1.31 32.39 -11.59
CA LYS A 224 0.31 31.46 -12.10
C LYS A 224 0.67 30.08 -11.57
N ALA A 225 -0.31 29.32 -11.10
CA ALA A 225 -0.09 27.90 -10.81
C ALA A 225 0.61 27.27 -12.03
N PRO A 226 1.63 26.39 -11.85
CA PRO A 226 2.23 25.68 -12.97
C PRO A 226 1.13 24.91 -13.67
N LYS A 227 0.65 25.48 -14.77
CA LYS A 227 -0.34 24.89 -15.65
C LYS A 227 0.41 23.86 -16.48
N VAL A 228 0.77 22.76 -15.85
CA VAL A 228 1.10 21.52 -16.55
C VAL A 228 -0.24 20.97 -17.01
N TYR A 229 -0.82 21.59 -18.03
CA TYR A 229 -1.75 20.89 -18.91
C TYR A 229 -0.84 20.00 -19.77
N ILE A 230 -0.47 18.83 -19.26
CA ILE A 230 -0.22 17.74 -20.19
C ILE A 230 -1.63 17.37 -20.63
N TYR A 231 -2.00 17.77 -21.85
CA TYR A 231 -3.30 17.41 -22.38
C TYR A 231 -3.33 15.87 -22.34
N LEU A 232 -4.47 15.27 -21.96
CA LEU A 232 -4.60 13.80 -21.93
C LEU A 232 -4.21 13.14 -23.27
N HIS A 233 -4.30 13.90 -24.38
CA HIS A 233 -3.77 13.52 -25.69
C HIS A 233 -2.25 13.28 -25.74
N ASP A 234 -1.46 14.00 -24.94
CA ASP A 234 0.01 13.96 -25.00
C ASP A 234 0.61 12.73 -24.30
N PHE A 235 -0.08 12.14 -23.32
CA PHE A 235 0.44 10.96 -22.61
C PHE A 235 0.48 9.71 -23.49
N PHE A 236 -0.54 9.52 -24.33
CA PHE A 236 -0.55 8.40 -25.27
C PHE A 236 0.63 8.51 -26.25
N SER A 237 0.84 9.69 -26.84
CA SER A 237 1.98 9.94 -27.74
C SER A 237 3.33 9.74 -27.06
N TYR A 238 3.45 10.11 -25.78
CA TYR A 238 4.66 9.83 -25.01
C TYR A 238 4.92 8.33 -24.86
N VAL A 239 3.91 7.55 -24.45
CA VAL A 239 4.04 6.09 -24.29
C VAL A 239 4.30 5.40 -25.63
N GLU A 240 3.64 5.84 -26.69
CA GLU A 240 3.85 5.31 -28.04
C GLU A 240 5.30 5.57 -28.52
N SER A 241 5.84 6.76 -28.25
CA SER A 241 7.23 7.08 -28.56
C SER A 241 8.20 6.21 -27.75
N ASP A 242 7.96 6.05 -26.45
CA ASP A 242 8.80 5.23 -25.57
C ASP A 242 8.80 3.76 -26.00
N PHE A 243 7.63 3.21 -26.35
CA PHE A 243 7.52 1.86 -26.91
C PHE A 243 8.22 1.72 -28.26
N ARG A 244 8.13 2.72 -29.13
CA ARG A 244 8.86 2.73 -30.40
C ARG A 244 10.37 2.71 -30.18
N ASP A 245 10.88 3.52 -29.25
CA ASP A 245 12.31 3.59 -28.91
C ASP A 245 12.80 2.27 -28.29
N LEU A 246 11.92 1.55 -27.59
CA LEU A 246 12.18 0.22 -27.03
C LEU A 246 11.90 -0.93 -28.02
N ASN A 247 11.51 -0.65 -29.26
CA ASN A 247 11.10 -1.64 -30.28
C ASN A 247 9.96 -2.56 -29.83
N ILE A 248 8.98 -2.01 -29.11
CA ILE A 248 7.76 -2.69 -28.70
C ILE A 248 6.66 -2.35 -29.72
N SER A 249 6.16 -3.36 -30.44
CA SER A 249 5.05 -3.18 -31.39
C SER A 249 3.76 -2.87 -30.64
N CYS A 250 3.06 -1.83 -31.11
CA CYS A 250 1.75 -1.39 -30.61
C CYS A 250 0.63 -1.67 -31.62
N ASP A 251 0.90 -2.44 -32.68
CA ASP A 251 -0.01 -2.58 -33.83
C ASP A 251 -1.35 -3.24 -33.47
N ASN A 252 -1.36 -4.01 -32.38
CA ASN A 252 -2.55 -4.69 -31.87
C ASN A 252 -3.18 -3.98 -30.65
N CYS A 253 -2.71 -2.79 -30.29
CA CYS A 253 -3.32 -2.00 -29.24
C CYS A 253 -4.66 -1.43 -29.73
N ILE A 254 -5.69 -1.52 -28.88
CA ILE A 254 -7.01 -0.98 -29.19
C ILE A 254 -7.08 0.46 -28.69
N VAL A 255 -7.46 1.36 -29.57
CA VAL A 255 -7.67 2.77 -29.24
C VAL A 255 -9.15 3.00 -28.96
N HIS A 256 -9.44 3.48 -27.76
CA HIS A 256 -10.79 3.89 -27.37
C HIS A 256 -10.89 5.41 -27.38
N GLU A 257 -11.74 5.96 -28.24
CA GLU A 257 -12.02 7.39 -28.26
C GLU A 257 -12.76 7.82 -26.99
N GLY A 258 -12.45 9.02 -26.48
CA GLY A 258 -13.07 9.57 -25.27
C GLY A 258 -12.66 8.89 -23.96
N CYS A 259 -11.69 7.98 -23.97
CA CYS A 259 -11.12 7.36 -22.78
C CYS A 259 -9.85 8.09 -22.31
N ASP A 260 -9.69 8.20 -20.99
CA ASP A 260 -8.49 8.74 -20.37
C ASP A 260 -7.41 7.65 -20.26
N PHE A 261 -6.15 8.02 -20.55
CA PHE A 261 -5.02 7.11 -20.37
C PHE A 261 -4.79 6.82 -18.86
N PRO A 262 -4.61 5.56 -18.43
CA PRO A 262 -4.35 5.24 -17.02
C PRO A 262 -3.05 5.88 -16.51
N LEU A 263 -3.12 6.53 -15.35
CA LEU A 263 -1.98 7.24 -14.76
C LEU A 263 -1.77 6.81 -13.32
N SER A 264 -0.51 6.69 -12.92
CA SER A 264 -0.14 6.37 -11.54
C SER A 264 0.86 7.38 -11.01
N SER A 265 0.60 7.92 -9.83
CA SER A 265 1.58 8.70 -9.08
C SER A 265 2.33 7.77 -8.13
N VAL A 266 3.66 7.73 -8.24
CA VAL A 266 4.51 6.84 -7.43
C VAL A 266 5.35 7.69 -6.48
N ILE A 267 5.14 7.49 -5.18
CA ILE A 267 5.93 8.11 -4.11
C ILE A 267 6.97 7.09 -3.66
N ILE A 268 8.25 7.41 -3.83
CA ILE A 268 9.36 6.54 -3.45
C ILE A 268 10.03 7.09 -2.19
N ASN A 269 10.01 6.29 -1.13
CA ASN A 269 10.77 6.60 0.08
C ASN A 269 12.24 6.20 -0.12
N LYS A 270 13.13 7.19 -0.14
CA LYS A 270 14.57 6.98 -0.34
C LYS A 270 15.26 6.28 0.84
N GLU A 271 14.71 6.32 2.04
CA GLU A 271 15.36 5.73 3.23
C GLU A 271 15.25 4.19 3.23
N ASN A 272 14.09 3.66 2.87
CA ASN A 272 13.81 2.22 2.93
C ASN A 272 13.50 1.59 1.56
N GLY A 273 13.46 2.38 0.49
CA GLY A 273 13.13 1.94 -0.87
C GLY A 273 11.64 1.60 -1.08
N SER A 274 10.76 1.86 -0.10
CA SER A 274 9.34 1.55 -0.25
C SER A 274 8.70 2.47 -1.29
N ARG A 275 7.79 1.93 -2.11
CA ARG A 275 6.98 2.71 -3.05
C ARG A 275 5.51 2.69 -2.64
N THR A 276 4.86 3.84 -2.72
CA THR A 276 3.42 3.99 -2.58
C THR A 276 2.87 4.42 -3.92
N ILE A 277 1.97 3.63 -4.50
CA ILE A 277 1.41 3.86 -5.82
C ILE A 277 -0.03 4.31 -5.66
N ILE A 278 -0.33 5.51 -6.15
CA ILE A 278 -1.70 6.03 -6.28
C ILE A 278 -2.10 5.86 -7.73
N HIS A 279 -2.88 4.82 -8.00
CA HIS A 279 -3.30 4.43 -9.35
C HIS A 279 -4.64 5.08 -9.72
N SER A 280 -4.76 5.60 -10.94
CA SER A 280 -5.99 6.14 -11.50
C SER A 280 -6.23 5.55 -12.88
N ASN A 281 -7.27 4.73 -12.99
CA ASN A 281 -7.90 4.38 -14.26
C ASN A 281 -9.36 4.78 -14.15
N ARG A 282 -9.80 5.70 -15.02
CA ARG A 282 -11.14 6.30 -14.94
C ARG A 282 -12.16 5.51 -15.73
N ASN A 283 -11.90 5.33 -17.03
CA ASN A 283 -12.90 4.85 -17.97
C ASN A 283 -12.33 3.95 -19.08
N LEU A 284 -11.03 3.60 -19.05
CA LEU A 284 -10.48 2.68 -20.06
C LEU A 284 -11.05 1.27 -19.82
N PRO A 285 -11.76 0.67 -20.80
CA PRO A 285 -12.34 -0.66 -20.66
C PRO A 285 -11.25 -1.74 -20.66
N GLU A 286 -11.62 -2.92 -20.16
CA GLU A 286 -10.75 -4.10 -20.24
C GLU A 286 -10.80 -4.70 -21.65
N LEU A 287 -9.71 -5.35 -22.07
CA LEU A 287 -9.64 -6.07 -23.34
C LEU A 287 -10.75 -7.14 -23.43
N THR A 288 -11.41 -7.23 -24.59
CA THR A 288 -12.48 -8.22 -24.83
C THR A 288 -11.98 -9.43 -25.59
N ALA A 289 -12.65 -10.57 -25.43
CA ALA A 289 -12.29 -11.80 -26.14
C ALA A 289 -12.46 -11.65 -27.67
N GLU A 290 -13.42 -10.83 -28.11
CA GLU A 290 -13.63 -10.53 -29.53
C GLU A 290 -12.46 -9.78 -30.14
N ASP A 291 -11.88 -8.83 -29.39
CA ASP A 291 -10.71 -8.11 -29.87
C ASP A 291 -9.48 -8.99 -29.95
N PHE A 292 -9.29 -9.87 -28.95
CA PHE A 292 -8.21 -10.84 -28.95
C PHE A 292 -8.33 -11.84 -30.11
N HIS A 293 -9.55 -12.19 -30.53
CA HIS A 293 -9.77 -13.12 -31.65
C HIS A 293 -9.26 -12.58 -33.00
N LYS A 294 -9.07 -11.26 -33.12
CA LYS A 294 -8.53 -10.62 -34.33
C LYS A 294 -7.02 -10.83 -34.48
N LEU A 295 -6.34 -11.30 -33.44
CA LEU A 295 -4.89 -11.52 -33.46
C LEU A 295 -4.51 -12.72 -34.33
N ASP A 296 -3.49 -12.53 -35.16
CA ASP A 296 -2.81 -13.62 -35.82
C ASP A 296 -1.84 -14.31 -34.84
N LEU A 297 -2.29 -15.42 -34.26
CA LEU A 297 -1.54 -16.18 -33.26
C LEU A 297 -0.25 -16.80 -33.80
N SER A 298 -0.12 -16.96 -35.12
CA SER A 298 1.07 -17.56 -35.74
C SER A 298 2.34 -16.70 -35.61
N LYS A 299 2.17 -15.41 -35.30
CA LYS A 299 3.25 -14.44 -35.10
C LYS A 299 3.88 -14.52 -33.71
N TYR A 300 3.31 -15.30 -32.80
CA TYR A 300 3.72 -15.35 -31.40
C TYR A 300 4.21 -16.73 -31.01
N CYS A 301 5.27 -16.79 -30.20
CA CYS A 301 5.70 -18.03 -29.54
C CYS A 301 5.34 -18.06 -28.05
N TRP A 302 4.92 -16.92 -27.49
CA TRP A 302 4.55 -16.76 -26.09
C TRP A 302 3.52 -15.65 -25.94
N ILE A 303 2.47 -15.90 -25.18
CA ILE A 303 1.46 -14.90 -24.79
C ILE A 303 1.36 -14.87 -23.26
N HIS A 304 1.45 -13.66 -22.69
CA HIS A 304 1.34 -13.42 -21.26
C HIS A 304 0.06 -12.63 -20.94
N PHE A 305 -0.66 -13.07 -19.91
CA PHE A 305 -1.87 -12.40 -19.41
C PHE A 305 -1.65 -11.88 -17.99
N GLU A 306 -1.87 -10.58 -17.79
CA GLU A 306 -2.09 -10.04 -16.45
C GLU A 306 -3.48 -10.50 -15.96
N GLY A 307 -3.56 -11.07 -14.76
CA GLY A 307 -4.83 -11.45 -14.13
C GLY A 307 -5.62 -10.22 -13.68
N ARG A 308 -6.62 -9.83 -14.49
CA ARG A 308 -7.45 -8.64 -14.26
C ARG A 308 -8.87 -9.00 -13.82
N ARG A 309 -9.75 -8.00 -13.72
CA ARG A 309 -11.15 -8.19 -13.25
C ARG A 309 -12.05 -8.90 -14.27
N ASN A 310 -11.67 -8.91 -15.54
CA ASN A 310 -12.38 -9.56 -16.64
C ASN A 310 -11.94 -11.04 -16.80
N THR A 311 -11.83 -11.77 -15.68
CA THR A 311 -11.30 -13.14 -15.64
C THR A 311 -11.97 -14.07 -16.66
N SER A 312 -13.29 -13.98 -16.83
CA SER A 312 -14.01 -14.81 -17.81
C SER A 312 -13.59 -14.52 -19.26
N ALA A 313 -13.32 -13.26 -19.60
CA ALA A 313 -12.82 -12.88 -20.92
C ALA A 313 -11.38 -13.38 -21.12
N ILE A 314 -10.52 -13.22 -20.10
CA ILE A 314 -9.14 -13.75 -20.13
C ILE A 314 -9.15 -15.26 -20.31
N SER A 315 -10.02 -15.99 -19.60
CA SER A 315 -10.18 -17.43 -19.76
C SER A 315 -10.56 -17.81 -21.20
N ALA A 316 -11.49 -17.07 -21.82
CA ALA A 316 -11.87 -17.29 -23.21
C ALA A 316 -10.70 -17.01 -24.18
N MET A 317 -9.91 -15.96 -23.95
CA MET A 317 -8.70 -15.67 -24.74
C MET A 317 -7.66 -16.79 -24.62
N MET A 318 -7.39 -17.27 -23.40
CA MET A 318 -6.46 -18.37 -23.16
C MET A 318 -6.93 -19.66 -23.85
N ARG A 319 -8.23 -19.99 -23.75
CA ARG A 319 -8.81 -21.15 -24.46
C ARG A 319 -8.68 -21.04 -25.98
N ARG A 320 -8.79 -19.83 -26.56
CA ARG A 320 -8.55 -19.60 -27.99
C ARG A 320 -7.12 -19.96 -28.40
N VAL A 321 -6.13 -19.68 -27.54
CA VAL A 321 -4.72 -20.05 -27.77
C VAL A 321 -4.50 -21.55 -27.59
N VAL A 322 -5.15 -22.18 -26.60
CA VAL A 322 -5.12 -23.64 -26.44
C VAL A 322 -5.68 -24.32 -27.70
N HIS A 323 -6.87 -23.90 -28.16
CA HIS A 323 -7.47 -24.40 -29.38
C HIS A 323 -6.57 -24.19 -30.61
N TYR A 324 -5.95 -23.02 -30.75
CA TYR A 324 -4.98 -22.76 -31.81
C TYR A 324 -3.84 -23.79 -31.80
N ASN A 325 -3.25 -24.04 -30.63
CA ASN A 325 -2.12 -24.94 -30.47
C ASN A 325 -2.45 -26.40 -30.83
N GLU A 326 -3.69 -26.81 -30.60
CA GLU A 326 -4.20 -28.18 -30.79
C GLU A 326 -4.71 -28.41 -32.22
N GLU A 327 -5.49 -27.48 -32.78
CA GLU A 327 -6.30 -27.71 -33.98
C GLU A 327 -5.89 -26.88 -35.20
N GLU A 328 -5.33 -25.67 -35.02
CA GLU A 328 -5.07 -24.72 -36.12
C GLU A 328 -3.58 -24.53 -36.44
N ARG A 329 -2.71 -24.85 -35.48
CA ARG A 329 -1.26 -24.64 -35.59
C ARG A 329 -0.65 -25.62 -36.58
N SER A 330 0.10 -25.09 -37.56
CA SER A 330 0.90 -25.92 -38.46
C SER A 330 1.99 -26.68 -37.70
N GLU A 331 2.28 -27.92 -38.09
CA GLU A 331 3.34 -28.74 -37.47
C GLU A 331 4.72 -28.05 -37.46
N ASN A 332 4.99 -27.20 -38.47
CA ASN A 332 6.25 -26.47 -38.60
C ASN A 332 6.34 -25.22 -37.71
N GLN A 333 5.24 -24.81 -37.07
CA GLN A 333 5.20 -23.66 -36.17
C GLN A 333 5.36 -24.09 -34.71
N PRO A 334 6.16 -23.38 -33.90
CA PRO A 334 6.30 -23.70 -32.48
C PRO A 334 4.95 -23.50 -31.75
N ARG A 335 4.68 -24.35 -30.75
CA ARG A 335 3.54 -24.17 -29.84
C ARG A 335 3.68 -22.82 -29.12
N VAL A 336 2.59 -22.06 -29.08
CA VAL A 336 2.51 -20.81 -28.32
C VAL A 336 2.46 -21.12 -26.83
N ARG A 337 3.45 -20.62 -26.07
CA ARG A 337 3.46 -20.76 -24.61
C ARG A 337 2.50 -19.77 -23.95
N LEU A 338 1.79 -20.22 -22.92
CA LEU A 338 0.87 -19.40 -22.15
C LEU A 338 1.41 -19.13 -20.76
N SER A 339 1.38 -17.87 -20.35
CA SER A 339 1.68 -17.51 -18.96
C SER A 339 0.66 -16.53 -18.39
N VAL A 340 0.44 -16.61 -17.08
CA VAL A 340 -0.51 -15.74 -16.39
C VAL A 340 0.08 -15.21 -15.08
N GLU A 341 -0.20 -13.95 -14.75
CA GLU A 341 0.17 -13.34 -13.47
C GLU A 341 -1.05 -13.16 -12.55
N LEU A 342 -0.94 -13.64 -11.31
CA LEU A 342 -1.95 -13.54 -10.26
C LEU A 342 -1.46 -12.61 -9.15
N GLU A 343 -1.71 -11.31 -9.25
CA GLU A 343 -1.16 -10.32 -8.30
C GLU A 343 -2.20 -9.84 -7.27
N LYS A 344 -3.45 -9.59 -7.68
CA LYS A 344 -4.43 -8.91 -6.83
C LYS A 344 -5.12 -9.85 -5.82
N ALA A 345 -4.82 -9.65 -4.54
CA ALA A 345 -5.34 -10.42 -3.39
C ALA A 345 -6.87 -10.66 -3.34
N ASN A 346 -7.68 -9.74 -3.86
CA ASN A 346 -9.14 -9.84 -3.76
C ASN A 346 -9.82 -10.54 -4.96
N ARG A 347 -9.05 -11.23 -5.82
CA ARG A 347 -9.56 -11.84 -7.07
C ARG A 347 -9.37 -13.35 -7.09
N THR A 348 -10.07 -14.09 -6.24
CA THR A 348 -9.92 -15.55 -6.14
C THR A 348 -10.23 -16.29 -7.44
N GLN A 349 -11.05 -15.72 -8.33
CA GLN A 349 -11.38 -16.30 -9.64
C GLN A 349 -10.14 -16.47 -10.54
N LEU A 350 -9.03 -15.79 -10.27
CA LEU A 350 -7.80 -15.94 -11.05
C LEU A 350 -7.23 -17.36 -11.00
N LEU A 351 -7.59 -18.16 -9.99
CA LEU A 351 -7.22 -19.58 -9.91
C LEU A 351 -7.74 -20.39 -11.11
N ASP A 352 -8.87 -19.98 -11.71
CA ASP A 352 -9.47 -20.65 -12.86
C ASP A 352 -8.61 -20.54 -14.14
N LEU A 353 -7.63 -19.63 -14.14
CA LEU A 353 -6.70 -19.44 -15.26
C LEU A 353 -5.49 -20.38 -15.20
N ILE A 354 -5.16 -20.90 -14.02
CA ILE A 354 -3.96 -21.73 -13.80
C ILE A 354 -3.96 -22.99 -14.67
N PRO A 355 -5.07 -23.75 -14.80
CA PRO A 355 -5.09 -24.97 -15.62
C PRO A 355 -4.86 -24.73 -17.12
N LEU A 356 -5.02 -23.49 -17.59
CA LEU A 356 -4.91 -23.11 -19.00
C LEU A 356 -3.51 -22.62 -19.38
N CYS A 357 -2.59 -22.43 -18.43
CA CYS A 357 -1.27 -21.87 -18.67
C CYS A 357 -0.14 -22.89 -18.51
N ASP A 358 1.00 -22.61 -19.14
CA ASP A 358 2.24 -23.37 -18.94
C ASP A 358 3.05 -22.80 -17.75
N VAL A 359 2.95 -21.50 -17.51
CA VAL A 359 3.69 -20.79 -16.45
C VAL A 359 2.77 -19.84 -15.70
N SER A 360 2.65 -20.04 -14.39
CA SER A 360 1.88 -19.15 -13.49
C SER A 360 2.83 -18.36 -12.60
N PHE A 361 2.68 -17.03 -12.58
CA PHE A 361 3.36 -16.12 -11.66
C PHE A 361 2.40 -15.73 -10.54
N VAL A 362 2.73 -16.06 -9.29
CA VAL A 362 1.86 -15.82 -8.14
C VAL A 362 2.44 -14.73 -7.25
N GLY A 363 1.73 -13.61 -7.15
CA GLY A 363 2.10 -12.50 -6.29
C GLY A 363 2.00 -12.88 -4.82
N LYS A 364 2.89 -12.31 -3.98
CA LYS A 364 2.90 -12.56 -2.54
C LYS A 364 1.57 -12.21 -1.87
N ASP A 365 0.97 -11.10 -2.25
CA ASP A 365 -0.28 -10.63 -1.65
C ASP A 365 -1.46 -11.53 -2.05
N PHE A 366 -1.47 -11.99 -3.30
CA PHE A 366 -2.39 -13.04 -3.75
C PHE A 366 -2.21 -14.33 -2.95
N ALA A 367 -0.99 -14.87 -2.86
CA ALA A 367 -0.72 -16.07 -2.08
C ALA A 367 -1.17 -15.93 -0.61
N THR A 368 -0.86 -14.79 0.01
CA THR A 368 -1.26 -14.49 1.40
C THR A 368 -2.77 -14.46 1.56
N SER A 369 -3.50 -13.92 0.57
CA SER A 369 -4.97 -13.90 0.57
C SER A 369 -5.61 -15.30 0.50
N GLN A 370 -4.91 -16.26 -0.09
CA GLN A 370 -5.31 -17.67 -0.15
C GLN A 370 -4.85 -18.47 1.08
N ALA A 371 -4.39 -17.77 2.13
CA ALA A 371 -3.80 -18.35 3.34
C ALA A 371 -2.50 -19.15 3.10
N TYR A 372 -1.79 -18.87 2.01
CA TYR A 372 -0.47 -19.48 1.77
C TYR A 372 0.61 -18.64 2.46
N SER A 373 1.21 -19.20 3.50
CA SER A 373 2.15 -18.49 4.37
C SER A 373 3.58 -18.42 3.83
N THR A 374 3.96 -19.35 2.95
CA THR A 374 5.31 -19.43 2.35
C THR A 374 5.27 -19.68 0.85
N MET A 375 6.37 -19.38 0.15
CA MET A 375 6.54 -19.74 -1.26
C MET A 375 6.41 -21.24 -1.49
N SER A 376 7.01 -22.06 -0.62
CA SER A 376 6.95 -23.52 -0.71
C SER A 376 5.52 -24.04 -0.55
N ASP A 377 4.75 -23.47 0.38
CA ASP A 377 3.34 -23.83 0.55
C ASP A 377 2.50 -23.43 -0.67
N THR A 378 2.74 -22.24 -1.22
CA THR A 378 2.08 -21.75 -2.43
C THR A 378 2.29 -22.72 -3.59
N ILE A 379 3.54 -23.13 -3.83
CA ILE A 379 3.87 -24.10 -4.89
C ILE A 379 3.20 -25.44 -4.59
N ARG A 380 3.30 -25.96 -3.35
CA ARG A 380 2.72 -27.27 -2.99
C ARG A 380 1.21 -27.30 -3.22
N LEU A 381 0.50 -26.22 -2.87
CA LEU A 381 -0.96 -26.14 -2.92
C LEU A 381 -1.49 -25.84 -4.32
N LEU A 382 -0.74 -25.11 -5.15
CA LEU A 382 -1.13 -24.81 -6.54
C LEU A 382 -0.64 -25.84 -7.55
N LYS A 383 0.35 -26.68 -7.20
CA LYS A 383 0.88 -27.73 -8.08
C LYS A 383 -0.20 -28.66 -8.66
N PRO A 384 -1.23 -29.11 -7.91
CA PRO A 384 -2.28 -29.96 -8.47
C PRO A 384 -3.15 -29.27 -9.53
N SER A 385 -3.18 -27.94 -9.55
CA SER A 385 -3.99 -27.13 -10.49
C SER A 385 -3.24 -26.79 -11.77
N LEU A 386 -1.92 -27.04 -11.83
CA LEU A 386 -1.14 -26.89 -13.04
C LEU A 386 -1.35 -28.10 -13.94
N SER A 387 -1.47 -27.85 -15.24
CA SER A 387 -1.47 -28.92 -16.24
C SER A 387 -0.16 -29.74 -16.13
N PRO A 388 -0.21 -31.08 -16.25
CA PRO A 388 1.00 -31.88 -16.33
C PRO A 388 1.79 -31.44 -17.57
N GLY A 389 3.02 -30.98 -17.35
CA GLY A 389 3.98 -30.62 -18.40
C GLY A 389 5.05 -31.68 -18.57
#